data_AF-L9Y4X6-F1
#
_entry.id   AF-L9Y4X6-F1
#
_cell.length_a   1.000
_cell.length_b   1.000
_cell.length_c   1.000
_cell.angle_alpha   90.00
_cell.angle_beta   90.00
_cell.angle_gamma   90.00
#
_symmetry.space_group_name_H-M   'P 1'
#
loop_
_entity.id
_entity.type
_entity.pdbx_description
1 polymer ?
#
loop_
_entity_poly.entity_id
_entity_poly.type
_entity_poly.pdbx_seq_one_letter_code
_entity_poly.pdbx_strand_id
1 'polypeptide(L)' 'MELDGTDHAILYLLQAESRADFTHDEIAEWVDVSSSTVSNRIRRLEDEGVLESSIR' A
#
# COMPACT_ATOMS: atom_id res chain seq x y z
N MET A 1 -9.87 -6.73 -9.40
CA MET A 1 -9.88 -5.39 -10.04
C MET A 1 -8.86 -5.33 -11.17
N GLU A 2 -8.80 -4.20 -11.88
CA GLU A 2 -7.55 -3.76 -12.51
C GLU A 2 -6.79 -2.89 -11.49
N LEU A 3 -5.50 -3.20 -11.27
CA LEU A 3 -4.60 -2.44 -10.40
C LEU A 3 -4.02 -1.27 -11.20
N ASP A 4 -4.00 -0.09 -10.59
CA ASP A 4 -3.37 1.08 -11.20
C ASP A 4 -1.90 1.25 -10.76
N GLY A 5 -1.22 2.24 -11.33
CA GLY A 5 0.19 2.50 -11.02
C GLY A 5 0.45 2.82 -9.55
N THR A 6 -0.50 3.46 -8.86
CA THR A 6 -0.38 3.73 -7.43
C THR A 6 -0.50 2.44 -6.63
N ASP A 7 -1.44 1.57 -6.97
CA ASP A 7 -1.58 0.26 -6.33
C ASP A 7 -0.28 -0.57 -6.47
N HIS A 8 0.31 -0.58 -7.67
CA HIS A 8 1.58 -1.27 -7.93
C HIS A 8 2.76 -0.68 -7.14
N ALA A 9 2.84 0.65 -7.02
CA ALA A 9 3.89 1.30 -6.24
C ALA A 9 3.77 0.97 -4.74
N ILE A 10 2.55 0.96 -4.20
CA ILE A 10 2.28 0.57 -2.81
C ILE A 10 2.73 -0.89 -2.58
N LEU A 11 2.31 -1.82 -3.44
CA LEU A 11 2.71 -3.23 -3.33
C LEU A 11 4.22 -3.41 -3.42
N TYR A 12 4.88 -2.68 -4.32
CA TYR A 12 6.33 -2.70 -4.46
C TYR A 12 7.03 -2.27 -3.17
N LEU A 13 6.61 -1.14 -2.58
CA LEU A 13 7.19 -0.64 -1.32
C LEU A 13 7.02 -1.66 -0.18
N LEU A 14 5.82 -2.22 -0.03
CA LEU A 14 5.52 -3.19 1.02
C LEU A 14 6.29 -4.53 0.87
N GLN A 15 6.56 -4.95 -0.37
CA GLN A 15 7.30 -6.20 -0.63
C GLN A 15 8.82 -6.02 -0.58
N ALA A 16 9.33 -4.90 -1.12
CA ALA A 16 10.76 -4.63 -1.23
C ALA A 16 11.44 -4.55 0.15
N GLU A 17 10.72 -4.02 1.14
CA GLU A 17 11.21 -3.88 2.50
C GLU A 17 10.41 -4.77 3.45
N SER A 18 10.40 -6.09 3.21
CA SER A 18 9.71 -7.08 4.07
C SER A 18 10.16 -7.09 5.56
N ARG A 19 11.03 -6.17 5.97
CA ARG A 19 11.57 -5.99 7.33
C ARG A 19 11.32 -4.59 7.90
N ALA A 20 10.80 -3.64 7.13
CA ALA A 20 10.45 -2.30 7.59
C ALA A 20 8.94 -2.11 7.44
N ASP A 21 8.26 -1.96 8.57
CA ASP A 21 6.84 -1.61 8.59
C ASP A 21 6.72 -0.13 8.19
N PHE A 22 6.35 0.14 6.93
CA PHE A 22 6.04 1.50 6.49
C PHE A 22 4.70 1.96 7.06
N THR A 23 4.67 3.18 7.55
CA THR A 23 3.43 3.87 7.90
C THR A 23 2.70 4.34 6.63
N HIS A 24 1.39 4.56 6.72
CA HIS A 24 0.62 5.14 5.61
C HIS A 24 1.14 6.51 5.17
N ASP A 25 1.66 7.31 6.11
CA ASP A 25 2.19 8.65 5.82
C ASP A 25 3.50 8.57 5.02
N GLU A 26 4.38 7.63 5.35
CA GLU A 26 5.61 7.41 4.57
C GLU A 26 5.27 6.95 3.16
N ILE A 27 4.41 5.95 3.00
CA ILE A 27 3.98 5.47 1.67
C ILE A 27 3.35 6.60 0.86
N ALA A 28 2.53 7.44 1.50
CA ALA A 28 1.88 8.59 0.89
C ALA A 28 2.88 9.59 0.32
N GLU A 29 3.97 9.87 1.04
CA GLU A 29 5.06 10.72 0.56
C GLU A 29 5.77 10.11 -0.66
N TRP A 30 5.99 8.79 -0.67
CA TRP A 30 6.65 8.11 -1.79
C TRP A 30 5.81 8.05 -3.07
N VAL A 31 4.49 7.87 -2.94
CA VAL A 31 3.59 7.68 -4.09
C VAL A 31 2.78 8.93 -4.47
N ASP A 32 3.08 10.07 -3.83
CA ASP A 32 2.47 11.39 -4.06
C ASP A 32 0.93 11.40 -3.98
N VAL A 33 0.40 10.79 -2.91
CA VAL A 33 -1.03 10.82 -2.59
C VAL A 33 -1.26 11.09 -1.11
N SER A 34 -2.52 11.22 -0.69
CA SER A 34 -2.82 11.38 0.73
C SER A 34 -2.74 10.05 1.49
N SER A 35 -2.40 10.10 2.78
CA SER A 35 -2.39 8.94 3.69
C SER A 35 -3.74 8.22 3.75
N SER A 36 -4.87 8.95 3.65
CA SER A 36 -6.20 8.35 3.57
C SER A 36 -6.45 7.64 2.24
N THR A 37 -5.88 8.14 1.14
CA THR A 37 -5.86 7.42 -0.15
C THR A 37 -5.08 6.11 -0.02
N VAL A 38 -3.88 6.14 0.56
CA VAL A 38 -3.07 4.93 0.81
C VAL A 38 -3.85 3.91 1.66
N SER A 39 -4.46 4.34 2.77
CA SER A 39 -5.23 3.45 3.64
C SER A 39 -6.41 2.80 2.91
N ASN A 40 -7.15 3.56 2.11
CA ASN A 40 -8.26 3.02 1.33
C ASN A 40 -7.79 2.02 0.28
N ARG A 41 -6.63 2.26 -0.33
CA ARG A 41 -6.02 1.39 -1.34
C ARG A 41 -5.54 0.08 -0.72
N ILE A 42 -4.81 0.14 0.39
CA ILE A 42 -4.36 -1.04 1.15
C ILE A 42 -5.55 -1.89 1.57
N ARG A 43 -6.59 -1.29 2.18
CA ARG A 43 -7.80 -2.03 2.56
C ARG A 43 -8.45 -2.73 1.38
N ARG A 44 -8.55 -2.06 0.23
CA ARG A 44 -9.10 -2.64 -0.99
C ARG A 44 -8.25 -3.80 -1.50
N LEU A 45 -6.92 -3.69 -1.44
CA LEU A 45 -5.99 -4.76 -1.81
C LEU A 45 -6.11 -5.97 -0.88
N GLU A 46 -6.33 -5.76 0.42
CA GLU A 46 -6.60 -6.81 1.40
C GLU A 46 -7.95 -7.49 1.15
N ASP A 47 -9.02 -6.70 0.96
CA ASP A 47 -10.37 -7.19 0.68
C ASP A 47 -10.42 -8.04 -0.60
N GLU A 48 -9.61 -7.68 -1.60
CA GLU A 48 -9.48 -8.44 -2.86
C GLU A 48 -8.47 -9.59 -2.78
N GLY A 49 -7.81 -9.80 -1.63
CA GLY A 49 -6.84 -10.87 -1.40
C GLY A 49 -5.50 -10.71 -2.13
N VAL A 50 -5.21 -9.50 -2.63
CA VAL A 50 -3.95 -9.16 -3.30
C VAL A 50 -2.83 -8.91 -2.29
N LEU A 51 -3.17 -8.34 -1.13
CA LEU A 51 -2.26 -8.10 -0.02
C LEU A 51 -2.71 -8.92 1.20
N GLU A 52 -1.80 -9.65 1.84
CA GLU A 52 -2.07 -10.30 3.13
C GLU A 52 -1.89 -9.26 4.24
N SER A 53 -2.85 -9.18 5.18
CA SER A 53 -2.86 -8.17 6.25
C SER A 53 -1.59 -8.26 7.10
N SER A 54 -0.62 -7.41 6.78
CA SER A 54 0.72 -7.41 7.40
C SER A 54 1.07 -6.06 8.02
N ILE A 55 0.21 -5.05 7.88
CA ILE A 55 0.46 -3.69 8.34
C ILE A 55 -0.34 -3.47 9.62
N ARG A 56 0.31 -2.99 10.68
CA ARG A 56 -0.32 -2.73 11.99
C ARG A 56 -0.32 -1.24 12.33
#